data_AF-A0A1W9LIF5-F1
#
_entry.id   AF-A0A1W9LIF5-F1
#
_cell.length_a   1.000
_cell.length_b   1.000
_cell.length_c   1.000
_cell.angle_alpha   90.00
_cell.angle_beta   90.00
_cell.angle_gamma   90.00
#
_symmetry.space_group_name_H-M   'P 1'
#
loop_
_entity.id
_entity.type
_entity.pdbx_description
1 polymer ?
#
loop_
_entity_poly.entity_id
_entity_poly.type
_entity_poly.pdbx_seq_one_letter_code
_entity_poly.pdbx_strand_id
1 'polypeptide(L)'
;MKIFNHKGNVLLFAIVAFTLISVLGTGIYFMTTSATFSGLGANQQNRAYQLAVSGRDYALSPVNNLGPSDSGDYTMSNGDKFNLVIAGDTITSTGIVNEGTPYEARRKISVTITGFGSRPDISFAKDIADFKAEVGKERESTPGSGFVSVDTTTGQISLGQFMASQFGAVWYSGTSASGNCQDGECDFGTGFNAFFVFRIQKSASYTLGDGFTFALFNGQDNDLYSVGGHGGMGELMAYAGSSYVSGSTYLDNKGGQGIRPPKIAVEFDPYPNTGCPSSPCSDNSRCDDSDGGDHMAHVFWGDNTTSCSGFGDISGQKSYDDNKHGSGSDGVSEPQNALTTDTNNYFEGDLWGSSWLERTVAYAFRIEVRRSDPGSGNYNYEVKSWIKECPDFACTAYSQGTFGNTKVAYTVDNPTIRRTVADGNQIVLDSTYHNKFDKFIFGWTAATSGATQNVILKDFKMYFAREPVYGVWNNLGSTSYFKINGAGVCTGIVQDSLIGNIGHSESIDGFTNSTCTIATSPSSISYDQAVSADTNKNYAVNFSGTDK
;
A
#
# COMPACT_ATOMS: atom_id res chain seq x y z
N MET A 1 -96.46 19.30 -52.90
CA MET A 1 -95.36 19.94 -52.16
C MET A 1 -95.46 19.50 -50.71
N LYS A 2 -94.80 18.39 -50.35
CA LYS A 2 -94.88 17.78 -49.01
C LYS A 2 -93.79 18.37 -48.13
N ILE A 3 -94.24 18.95 -47.01
CA ILE A 3 -93.45 19.62 -45.98
C ILE A 3 -92.44 18.62 -45.39
N PHE A 4 -91.15 18.92 -45.51
CA PHE A 4 -90.08 18.22 -44.80
C PHE A 4 -90.29 18.42 -43.29
N ASN A 5 -90.30 17.33 -42.55
CA ASN A 5 -90.46 17.33 -41.10
C ASN A 5 -89.16 17.81 -40.42
N HIS A 6 -89.03 19.13 -40.25
CA HIS A 6 -87.84 19.80 -39.72
C HIS A 6 -87.55 19.57 -38.22
N LYS A 7 -88.36 18.79 -37.50
CA LYS A 7 -88.14 18.51 -36.06
C LYS A 7 -87.29 17.27 -35.79
N GLY A 8 -87.13 16.36 -36.75
CA GLY A 8 -86.30 15.15 -36.59
C GLY A 8 -84.81 15.35 -36.85
N ASN A 9 -84.45 16.20 -37.81
CA ASN A 9 -83.04 16.39 -38.20
C ASN A 9 -82.23 17.17 -37.16
N VAL A 10 -82.82 18.15 -36.46
CA VAL A 10 -82.12 18.93 -35.43
C VAL A 10 -81.69 18.03 -34.27
N LEU A 11 -82.52 17.07 -33.88
CA LEU A 11 -82.19 16.10 -32.84
C LEU A 11 -81.03 15.18 -33.27
N LEU A 12 -81.02 14.75 -34.53
CA LEU A 12 -79.96 13.91 -35.10
C LEU A 12 -78.61 14.65 -35.15
N PHE A 13 -78.60 15.91 -35.58
CA PHE A 13 -77.39 16.74 -35.57
C PHE A 13 -76.90 17.04 -34.14
N ALA A 14 -77.82 17.28 -33.20
CA ALA A 14 -77.46 17.49 -31.80
C ALA A 14 -76.84 16.22 -31.18
N ILE A 15 -77.41 15.04 -31.42
CA ILE A 15 -76.86 13.77 -30.94
C ILE A 15 -75.46 13.56 -31.51
N VAL A 16 -75.28 13.72 -32.83
CA VAL A 16 -73.96 13.54 -33.46
C VAL A 16 -72.95 14.55 -32.91
N ALA A 17 -73.33 15.82 -32.73
CA ALA A 17 -72.46 16.85 -32.16
C ALA A 17 -72.07 16.53 -30.70
N PHE A 18 -73.02 16.14 -29.84
CA PHE A 18 -72.72 15.75 -28.46
C PHE A 18 -71.86 14.49 -28.39
N THR A 19 -72.05 13.54 -29.30
CA THR A 19 -71.23 12.33 -29.37
C THR A 19 -69.80 12.68 -29.78
N LEU A 20 -69.61 13.53 -30.79
CA LEU A 20 -68.28 14.00 -31.23
C LEU A 20 -67.57 14.81 -30.14
N ILE A 21 -68.27 15.71 -29.44
CA ILE A 21 -67.71 16.49 -28.34
C ILE A 21 -67.34 15.57 -27.17
N SER A 22 -68.15 14.55 -26.88
CA SER A 22 -67.85 13.58 -25.83
C SER A 22 -66.60 12.76 -26.17
N VAL A 23 -66.49 12.26 -27.40
CA VAL A 23 -65.30 11.52 -27.87
C VAL A 23 -64.04 12.39 -27.84
N LEU A 24 -64.14 13.64 -28.29
CA LEU A 24 -63.03 14.60 -28.23
C LEU A 24 -62.64 14.94 -26.79
N GLY A 25 -63.62 15.12 -25.90
CA GLY A 25 -63.40 15.37 -24.47
C GLY A 25 -62.69 14.20 -23.78
N THR A 26 -63.10 12.96 -24.09
CA THR A 26 -62.41 11.75 -23.61
C THR A 26 -61.00 11.63 -24.17
N GLY A 27 -60.80 11.97 -25.45
CA GLY A 27 -59.48 12.01 -26.09
C GLY A 27 -58.53 13.00 -25.43
N ILE A 28 -58.99 14.23 -25.17
CA ILE A 28 -58.19 15.27 -24.50
C ILE A 28 -57.88 14.88 -23.05
N TYR A 29 -58.84 14.31 -22.33
CA TYR A 29 -58.61 13.82 -20.96
C TYR A 29 -57.55 12.70 -20.94
N PHE A 30 -57.62 11.74 -21.87
CA PHE A 30 -56.65 10.66 -22.00
C PHE A 30 -55.25 11.16 -22.41
N MET A 31 -55.16 12.15 -23.30
CA MET A 31 -53.90 12.77 -23.70
C MET A 31 -53.28 13.65 -22.60
N THR A 32 -54.10 14.37 -21.82
CA THR A 32 -53.61 15.23 -20.72
C THR A 32 -53.10 14.39 -19.55
N THR A 33 -53.82 13.32 -19.21
CA THR A 33 -53.36 12.35 -18.21
C THR A 33 -52.04 11.70 -18.65
N SER A 34 -51.96 11.14 -19.86
CA SER A 34 -50.73 10.53 -20.37
C SER A 34 -49.54 11.50 -20.51
N ALA A 35 -49.76 12.76 -20.89
CA ALA A 35 -48.72 13.79 -20.92
C ALA A 35 -48.23 14.18 -19.51
N THR A 36 -49.15 14.28 -18.54
CA THR A 36 -48.81 14.53 -17.12
C THR A 36 -48.04 13.35 -16.52
N PHE A 37 -48.44 12.12 -16.83
CA PHE A 37 -47.70 10.91 -16.43
C PHE A 37 -46.31 10.84 -17.07
N SER A 38 -46.18 11.26 -18.34
CA SER A 38 -44.89 11.29 -19.05
C SER A 38 -43.95 12.38 -18.50
N GLY A 39 -44.47 13.57 -18.19
CA GLY A 39 -43.70 14.67 -17.61
C GLY A 39 -43.28 14.42 -16.15
N LEU A 40 -44.15 13.81 -15.34
CA LEU A 40 -43.81 13.35 -13.99
C LEU A 40 -42.74 12.25 -14.04
N GLY A 41 -42.85 11.29 -14.97
CA GLY A 41 -41.83 10.27 -15.18
C GLY A 41 -40.45 10.85 -15.50
N ALA A 42 -40.36 11.83 -16.40
CA ALA A 42 -39.10 12.48 -16.75
C ALA A 42 -38.45 13.24 -15.57
N ASN A 43 -39.26 13.93 -14.76
CA ASN A 43 -38.76 14.67 -13.60
C ASN A 43 -38.25 13.74 -12.49
N GLN A 44 -38.98 12.65 -12.19
CA GLN A 44 -38.52 11.65 -11.22
C GLN A 44 -37.26 10.92 -11.69
N GLN A 45 -37.11 10.68 -13.01
CA GLN A 45 -35.90 10.09 -13.58
C GLN A 45 -34.68 11.01 -13.43
N ASN A 46 -34.84 12.33 -13.61
CA ASN A 46 -33.76 13.30 -13.37
C ASN A 46 -33.41 13.39 -11.89
N ARG A 47 -34.41 13.38 -10.99
CA ARG A 47 -34.17 13.33 -9.54
C ARG A 47 -33.41 12.07 -9.13
N ALA A 48 -33.81 10.90 -9.62
CA ALA A 48 -33.12 9.64 -9.36
C ALA A 48 -31.66 9.68 -9.87
N TYR A 49 -31.40 10.31 -11.02
CA TYR A 49 -30.04 10.52 -11.51
C TYR A 49 -29.21 11.41 -10.59
N GLN A 50 -29.75 12.54 -10.13
CA GLN A 50 -29.05 13.43 -9.19
C GLN A 50 -28.78 12.74 -7.85
N LEU A 51 -29.73 11.94 -7.35
CA LEU A 51 -29.52 11.11 -6.15
C LEU A 51 -28.42 10.06 -6.35
N ALA A 52 -28.33 9.45 -7.53
CA ALA A 52 -27.24 8.52 -7.86
C ALA A 52 -25.87 9.25 -7.89
N VAL A 53 -25.83 10.46 -8.46
CA VAL A 53 -24.63 11.32 -8.46
C VAL A 53 -24.22 11.69 -7.02
N SER A 54 -25.17 12.09 -6.19
CA SER A 54 -24.92 12.36 -4.77
C SER A 54 -24.41 11.12 -4.03
N GLY A 55 -24.90 9.91 -4.34
CA GLY A 55 -24.40 8.68 -3.74
C GLY A 55 -22.98 8.31 -4.16
N ARG A 56 -22.59 8.58 -5.42
CA ARG A 56 -21.19 8.50 -5.86
C ARG A 56 -20.32 9.50 -5.10
N ASP A 57 -20.74 10.77 -5.02
CA ASP A 57 -19.96 11.81 -4.36
C ASP A 57 -19.85 11.56 -2.84
N TYR A 58 -20.90 10.98 -2.25
CA TYR A 58 -20.90 10.49 -0.88
C TYR A 58 -19.86 9.38 -0.67
N ALA A 59 -19.77 8.41 -1.59
CA ALA A 59 -18.78 7.35 -1.53
C ALA A 59 -17.34 7.84 -1.74
N LEU A 60 -17.16 8.91 -2.51
CA LEU A 60 -15.87 9.54 -2.75
C LEU A 60 -15.45 10.54 -1.68
N SER A 61 -16.33 10.86 -0.74
CA SER A 61 -16.02 11.82 0.32
C SER A 61 -15.03 11.21 1.32
N PRO A 62 -13.88 11.87 1.58
CA PRO A 62 -12.89 11.39 2.53
C PRO A 62 -13.38 11.38 3.98
N VAL A 63 -14.53 12.00 4.27
CA VAL A 63 -15.13 12.08 5.62
C VAL A 63 -15.91 10.80 5.96
N ASN A 64 -16.40 10.07 4.96
CA ASN A 64 -17.35 8.96 5.17
C ASN A 64 -16.67 7.59 5.36
N ASN A 65 -15.37 7.48 5.06
CA ASN A 65 -14.52 6.30 5.30
C ASN A 65 -15.13 4.95 4.84
N LEU A 66 -15.88 4.97 3.72
CA LEU A 66 -16.51 3.76 3.17
C LEU A 66 -15.45 2.81 2.59
N GLY A 67 -15.52 1.54 2.98
CA GLY A 67 -14.67 0.45 2.51
C GLY A 67 -15.16 -0.27 1.25
N PRO A 68 -14.37 -1.21 0.71
CA PRO A 68 -14.65 -1.92 -0.56
C PRO A 68 -15.89 -2.83 -0.54
N SER A 69 -16.51 -2.98 0.62
CA SER A 69 -17.71 -3.79 0.88
C SER A 69 -18.82 -2.98 1.55
N ASP A 70 -18.64 -1.67 1.74
CA ASP A 70 -19.58 -0.81 2.46
C ASP A 70 -20.72 -0.36 1.55
N SER A 71 -21.44 -1.38 1.07
CA SER A 71 -22.66 -1.27 0.29
C SER A 71 -23.84 -1.08 1.23
N GLY A 72 -24.80 -0.22 0.87
CA GLY A 72 -25.92 0.06 1.75
C GLY A 72 -26.94 1.02 1.15
N ASP A 73 -28.10 1.10 1.80
CA ASP A 73 -29.15 2.06 1.48
C ASP A 73 -29.01 3.30 2.38
N TYR A 74 -28.97 4.48 1.76
CA TYR A 74 -28.87 5.76 2.45
C TYR A 74 -30.11 6.61 2.13
N THR A 75 -30.97 6.76 3.14
CA THR A 75 -32.26 7.45 3.01
C THR A 75 -32.16 8.89 3.48
N MET A 76 -32.61 9.82 2.66
CA MET A 76 -32.72 11.23 2.97
C MET A 76 -33.99 11.52 3.78
N SER A 77 -34.04 12.68 4.44
CA SER A 77 -35.17 13.12 5.27
C SER A 77 -36.49 13.23 4.51
N ASN A 78 -36.45 13.36 3.19
CA ASN A 78 -37.62 13.40 2.31
C ASN A 78 -38.11 12.01 1.87
N GLY A 79 -37.47 10.92 2.33
CA GLY A 79 -37.81 9.53 2.00
C GLY A 79 -37.19 8.99 0.71
N ASP A 80 -36.53 9.82 -0.10
CA ASP A 80 -35.73 9.33 -1.23
C ASP A 80 -34.46 8.66 -0.70
N LYS A 81 -33.90 7.71 -1.45
CA LYS A 81 -32.66 7.04 -1.04
C LYS A 81 -31.72 6.79 -2.21
N PHE A 82 -30.45 6.57 -1.92
CA PHE A 82 -29.55 5.93 -2.87
C PHE A 82 -29.02 4.63 -2.28
N ASN A 83 -28.97 3.60 -3.12
CA ASN A 83 -28.30 2.34 -2.82
C ASN A 83 -26.87 2.41 -3.36
N LEU A 84 -25.90 2.18 -2.49
CA LEU A 84 -24.49 2.09 -2.85
C LEU A 84 -24.08 0.62 -2.92
N VAL A 85 -23.38 0.24 -3.97
CA VAL A 85 -22.71 -1.05 -4.11
C VAL A 85 -21.25 -0.77 -4.46
N ILE A 86 -20.34 -1.13 -3.57
CA ILE A 86 -18.89 -1.03 -3.80
C ILE A 86 -18.38 -2.45 -4.07
N ALA A 87 -17.66 -2.60 -5.18
CA ALA A 87 -17.03 -3.86 -5.58
C ALA A 87 -15.61 -3.55 -6.06
N GLY A 88 -14.64 -3.67 -5.15
CA GLY A 88 -13.26 -3.26 -5.41
C GLY A 88 -13.21 -1.78 -5.82
N ASP A 89 -12.63 -1.50 -6.99
CA ASP A 89 -12.47 -0.15 -7.54
C ASP A 89 -13.73 0.43 -8.16
N THR A 90 -14.81 -0.36 -8.23
CA THR A 90 -16.05 0.06 -8.86
C THR A 90 -17.07 0.46 -7.81
N ILE A 91 -17.52 1.71 -7.89
CA ILE A 91 -18.66 2.22 -7.14
C ILE A 91 -19.85 2.20 -8.06
N THR A 92 -20.92 1.56 -7.62
CA THR A 92 -22.23 1.60 -8.26
C THR A 92 -23.21 2.28 -7.33
N SER A 93 -23.69 3.47 -7.69
CA SER A 93 -24.73 4.16 -6.94
C SER A 93 -26.05 4.13 -7.70
N THR A 94 -27.12 3.75 -7.02
CA THR A 94 -28.47 3.69 -7.57
C THR A 94 -29.39 4.64 -6.80
N GLY A 95 -29.73 5.79 -7.38
CA GLY A 95 -30.72 6.70 -6.82
C GLY A 95 -32.13 6.14 -7.00
N ILE A 96 -32.94 6.18 -5.95
CA ILE A 96 -34.29 5.61 -5.84
C ILE A 96 -35.22 6.70 -5.29
N VAL A 97 -36.25 7.05 -6.07
CA VAL A 97 -37.23 8.10 -5.75
C VAL A 97 -38.63 7.48 -5.70
N ASN A 98 -39.43 7.84 -4.69
CA ASN A 98 -40.80 7.32 -4.45
C ASN A 98 -40.91 5.78 -4.46
N GLU A 99 -40.00 5.09 -3.77
CA GLU A 99 -40.00 3.63 -3.70
C GLU A 99 -41.37 3.06 -3.27
N GLY A 100 -41.83 2.01 -3.95
CA GLY A 100 -43.10 1.34 -3.66
C GLY A 100 -44.35 2.07 -4.18
N THR A 101 -44.20 3.15 -4.95
CA THR A 101 -45.33 3.88 -5.56
C THR A 101 -45.38 3.68 -7.08
N PRO A 102 -46.51 3.98 -7.76
CA PRO A 102 -46.57 4.02 -9.22
C PRO A 102 -45.61 5.04 -9.89
N TYR A 103 -44.95 5.90 -9.10
CA TYR A 103 -44.00 6.91 -9.55
C TYR A 103 -42.55 6.58 -9.15
N GLU A 104 -42.26 5.32 -8.83
CA GLU A 104 -40.91 4.88 -8.52
C GLU A 104 -39.97 5.11 -9.71
N ALA A 105 -38.84 5.76 -9.46
CA ALA A 105 -37.78 5.93 -10.44
C ALA A 105 -36.44 5.46 -9.87
N ARG A 106 -35.72 4.64 -10.64
CA ARG A 106 -34.38 4.16 -10.32
C ARG A 106 -33.39 4.57 -11.39
N ARG A 107 -32.24 5.13 -10.99
CA ARG A 107 -31.12 5.41 -11.90
C ARG A 107 -29.83 4.92 -11.29
N LYS A 108 -29.11 4.11 -12.06
CA LYS A 108 -27.80 3.57 -11.69
C LYS A 108 -26.71 4.36 -12.41
N ILE A 109 -25.66 4.72 -11.68
CA ILE A 109 -24.38 5.16 -12.23
C ILE A 109 -23.29 4.26 -11.67
N SER A 110 -22.31 3.94 -12.51
CA SER A 110 -21.12 3.17 -12.12
C SER A 110 -19.87 3.94 -12.51
N VAL A 111 -18.94 4.04 -11.59
CA VAL A 111 -17.62 4.63 -11.83
C VAL A 111 -16.56 3.66 -11.34
N THR A 112 -15.56 3.40 -12.16
CA THR A 112 -14.35 2.67 -11.75
C THR A 112 -13.27 3.68 -11.46
N ILE A 113 -12.77 3.67 -10.23
CA ILE A 113 -11.68 4.51 -9.79
C ILE A 113 -10.60 3.55 -9.34
N THR A 114 -9.57 3.44 -10.16
CA THR A 114 -8.42 2.59 -9.87
C THR A 114 -7.84 2.94 -8.50
N GLY A 115 -7.88 2.00 -7.55
CA GLY A 115 -7.51 2.21 -6.15
C GLY A 115 -8.63 2.74 -5.22
N PHE A 116 -9.90 2.69 -5.60
CA PHE A 116 -10.99 3.09 -4.70
C PHE A 116 -11.33 2.02 -3.66
N GLY A 117 -11.26 0.74 -4.02
CA GLY A 117 -11.48 -0.35 -3.07
C GLY A 117 -10.27 -0.64 -2.19
N SER A 118 -9.19 0.13 -2.32
CA SER A 118 -7.88 -0.27 -1.86
C SER A 118 -7.54 0.22 -0.46
N ARG A 119 -8.06 -0.45 0.58
CA ARG A 119 -7.40 -0.36 1.89
C ARG A 119 -5.99 -0.94 1.79
N PRO A 120 -4.94 -0.23 2.22
CA PRO A 120 -3.63 -0.84 2.41
C PRO A 120 -3.75 -2.02 3.40
N ASP A 121 -2.85 -2.98 3.28
CA ASP A 121 -2.84 -4.17 4.14
C ASP A 121 -2.51 -3.80 5.60
N ILE A 122 -1.68 -2.76 5.76
CA ILE A 122 -1.35 -2.12 7.05
C ILE A 122 -1.41 -0.60 6.86
N SER A 123 -1.99 0.12 7.82
CA SER A 123 -1.95 1.60 7.83
C SER A 123 -2.06 2.20 9.21
N PHE A 124 -1.60 3.44 9.39
CA PHE A 124 -1.84 4.14 10.66
C PHE A 124 -3.32 4.37 10.95
N ALA A 125 -4.17 4.54 9.93
CA ALA A 125 -5.61 4.72 10.13
C ALA A 125 -6.28 3.51 10.81
N LYS A 126 -5.72 2.32 10.69
CA LYS A 126 -6.27 1.06 11.23
C LYS A 126 -5.39 0.44 12.32
N ASP A 127 -4.08 0.46 12.09
CA ASP A 127 -3.12 -0.41 12.76
C ASP A 127 -2.07 0.40 13.56
N ILE A 128 -2.25 1.72 13.76
CA ILE A 128 -1.26 2.52 14.52
C ILE A 128 -1.05 2.02 15.95
N ALA A 129 -2.09 1.44 16.57
CA ALA A 129 -1.96 0.86 17.91
C ALA A 129 -0.94 -0.29 17.95
N ASP A 130 -0.76 -1.00 16.84
CA ASP A 130 0.19 -2.11 16.71
C ASP A 130 1.65 -1.63 16.58
N PHE A 131 1.90 -0.32 16.60
CA PHE A 131 3.26 0.22 16.71
C PHE A 131 3.63 0.54 18.17
N LYS A 132 2.68 0.48 19.11
CA LYS A 132 3.00 0.68 20.53
C LYS A 132 3.83 -0.49 21.03
N ALA A 133 4.98 -0.19 21.63
CA ALA A 133 5.69 -1.18 22.42
C ALA A 133 4.80 -1.65 23.57
N GLU A 134 4.83 -2.95 23.88
CA GLU A 134 4.23 -3.44 25.11
C GLU A 134 4.98 -2.85 26.31
N VAL A 135 4.27 -2.68 27.43
CA VAL A 135 4.85 -2.16 28.67
C VAL A 135 6.02 -3.04 29.12
N GLY A 136 7.18 -2.43 29.37
CA GLY A 136 8.40 -3.15 29.73
C GLY A 136 9.16 -3.77 28.55
N LYS A 137 8.68 -3.53 27.31
CA LYS A 137 9.36 -3.88 26.05
C LYS A 137 9.71 -2.61 25.24
N GLU A 138 9.89 -1.49 25.91
CA GLU A 138 10.29 -0.24 25.27
C GLU A 138 11.68 -0.42 24.62
N ARG A 139 11.80 0.02 23.37
CA ARG A 139 13.05 -0.02 22.59
C ARG A 139 13.68 1.36 22.57
N GLU A 140 13.85 1.93 23.74
CA GLU A 140 14.51 3.22 23.94
C GLU A 140 15.71 3.01 24.85
N SER A 141 16.82 3.68 24.56
CA SER A 141 18.03 3.64 25.40
C SER A 141 17.75 4.09 26.84
N THR A 142 16.74 4.93 27.05
CA THR A 142 16.19 5.24 28.37
C THR A 142 14.71 4.84 28.42
N PRO A 143 14.36 3.71 29.06
CA PRO A 143 12.98 3.23 29.12
C PRO A 143 12.01 4.25 29.68
N GLY A 144 10.89 4.48 28.97
CA GLY A 144 9.85 5.42 29.39
C GLY A 144 10.22 6.89 29.22
N SER A 145 11.33 7.19 28.53
CA SER A 145 11.72 8.57 28.21
C SER A 145 10.70 9.25 27.29
N GLY A 146 10.08 8.46 26.41
CA GLY A 146 9.25 8.97 25.32
C GLY A 146 10.08 9.41 24.13
N PHE A 147 11.32 8.97 23.98
CA PHE A 147 12.13 9.20 22.77
C PHE A 147 11.37 8.81 21.49
N VAL A 148 10.63 7.71 21.56
CA VAL A 148 9.64 7.22 20.61
C VAL A 148 8.26 7.36 21.24
N SER A 149 7.32 8.00 20.54
CA SER A 149 5.91 7.99 20.94
C SER A 149 4.99 7.62 19.81
N VAL A 150 3.91 6.92 20.16
CA VAL A 150 2.85 6.52 19.24
C VAL A 150 1.53 7.11 19.72
N ASP A 151 1.05 8.14 19.03
CA ASP A 151 -0.20 8.81 19.30
C ASP A 151 -1.32 8.25 18.41
N THR A 152 -2.12 7.36 19.00
CA THR A 152 -3.27 6.71 18.35
C THR A 152 -4.43 7.67 18.12
N THR A 153 -4.48 8.83 18.79
CA THR A 153 -5.54 9.82 18.63
C THR A 153 -5.28 10.69 17.40
N THR A 154 -4.04 11.13 17.21
CA THR A 154 -3.67 11.95 16.06
C THR A 154 -3.19 11.13 14.85
N GLY A 155 -2.94 9.83 15.03
CA GLY A 155 -2.46 8.96 13.95
C GLY A 155 -0.99 9.21 13.62
N GLN A 156 -0.16 9.54 14.63
CA GLN A 156 1.22 9.98 14.44
C GLN A 156 2.21 9.18 15.30
N ILE A 157 3.43 9.05 14.78
CA ILE A 157 4.59 8.59 15.53
C ILE A 157 5.59 9.73 15.63
N SER A 158 6.16 9.96 16.81
CA SER A 158 7.26 10.92 17.01
C SER A 158 8.55 10.18 17.36
N LEU A 159 9.67 10.58 16.77
CA LEU A 159 11.00 10.03 17.03
C LEU A 159 11.95 11.17 17.43
N GLY A 160 12.75 10.98 18.47
CA GLY A 160 13.70 11.98 18.96
C GLY A 160 13.13 12.83 20.09
N GLN A 161 11.99 13.49 19.83
CA GLN A 161 11.35 14.45 20.75
C GLN A 161 12.33 15.46 21.39
N PHE A 162 13.33 15.92 20.64
CA PHE A 162 14.36 16.87 21.05
C PHE A 162 15.26 16.41 22.20
N MET A 163 15.28 15.11 22.49
CA MET A 163 16.19 14.55 23.49
C MET A 163 17.59 14.40 22.88
N ALA A 164 18.60 14.54 23.73
CA ALA A 164 20.01 14.35 23.38
C ALA A 164 20.51 13.02 23.92
N SER A 165 21.48 12.42 23.23
CA SER A 165 22.15 11.17 23.63
C SER A 165 21.17 10.01 23.85
N GLN A 166 20.15 9.91 23.02
CA GLN A 166 19.15 8.84 23.04
C GLN A 166 19.03 8.17 21.67
N PHE A 167 18.65 6.90 21.68
CA PHE A 167 18.37 6.13 20.50
C PHE A 167 17.20 5.17 20.75
N GLY A 168 16.51 4.77 19.69
CA GLY A 168 15.41 3.84 19.82
C GLY A 168 14.72 3.48 18.51
N ALA A 169 13.75 2.57 18.61
CA ALA A 169 13.02 2.06 17.46
C ALA A 169 11.55 1.76 17.75
N VAL A 170 10.76 1.76 16.68
CA VAL A 170 9.35 1.39 16.69
C VAL A 170 9.07 0.41 15.58
N TRP A 171 8.57 -0.76 15.94
CA TRP A 171 8.28 -1.87 15.03
C TRP A 171 6.79 -2.15 14.99
N TYR A 172 6.29 -2.52 13.82
CA TYR A 172 4.95 -3.09 13.72
C TYR A 172 4.91 -4.42 14.49
N SER A 173 3.93 -4.60 15.37
CA SER A 173 3.71 -5.83 16.16
C SER A 173 2.35 -6.47 15.89
N GLY A 174 1.68 -6.06 14.81
CA GLY A 174 0.32 -6.50 14.53
C GLY A 174 0.25 -7.82 13.77
N THR A 175 -0.98 -8.24 13.46
CA THR A 175 -1.30 -9.58 12.93
C THR A 175 -2.02 -9.52 11.58
N SER A 176 -1.63 -8.58 10.71
CA SER A 176 -2.25 -8.43 9.39
C SER A 176 -2.25 -9.75 8.60
N ALA A 177 -3.45 -10.30 8.36
CA ALA A 177 -3.63 -11.54 7.62
C ALA A 177 -3.13 -11.45 6.18
N SER A 178 -3.12 -10.25 5.58
CA SER A 178 -2.68 -10.06 4.19
C SER A 178 -1.19 -10.29 3.97
N GLY A 179 -0.37 -10.06 5.00
CA GLY A 179 1.04 -10.42 5.02
C GLY A 179 1.34 -11.64 5.87
N ASN A 180 0.32 -12.41 6.27
CA ASN A 180 0.45 -13.53 7.22
C ASN A 180 1.30 -13.15 8.45
N CYS A 181 1.07 -11.94 8.97
CA CYS A 181 1.85 -11.41 10.08
C CYS A 181 1.45 -12.09 11.38
N GLN A 182 2.45 -12.46 12.18
CA GLN A 182 2.27 -12.94 13.55
C GLN A 182 3.22 -12.15 14.45
N ASP A 183 2.67 -11.41 15.41
CA ASP A 183 3.43 -10.55 16.32
C ASP A 183 4.46 -9.65 15.59
N GLY A 184 4.06 -9.06 14.46
CA GLY A 184 4.92 -8.18 13.66
C GLY A 184 5.81 -8.87 12.62
N GLU A 185 6.00 -10.19 12.70
CA GLU A 185 6.75 -10.96 11.70
C GLU A 185 5.84 -11.34 10.52
N CYS A 186 6.04 -10.67 9.38
CA CYS A 186 5.24 -10.83 8.18
C CYS A 186 5.96 -11.63 7.10
N ASP A 187 5.22 -12.37 6.27
CA ASP A 187 5.76 -12.98 5.05
C ASP A 187 6.27 -11.90 4.10
N PHE A 188 7.50 -12.05 3.62
CA PHE A 188 8.04 -11.13 2.63
C PHE A 188 7.40 -11.33 1.25
N GLY A 189 7.03 -12.57 0.89
CA GLY A 189 6.37 -12.86 -0.37
C GLY A 189 7.20 -12.40 -1.57
N THR A 190 6.64 -11.56 -2.46
CA THR A 190 7.42 -10.92 -3.55
C THR A 190 7.98 -9.55 -3.18
N GLY A 191 7.74 -9.11 -1.95
CA GLY A 191 8.11 -7.78 -1.44
C GLY A 191 6.88 -6.97 -1.02
N PHE A 192 6.98 -5.64 -1.08
CA PHE A 192 5.93 -4.75 -0.62
C PHE A 192 6.05 -3.35 -1.22
N ASN A 193 5.00 -2.56 -1.06
CA ASN A 193 4.98 -1.13 -1.32
C ASN A 193 4.60 -0.43 -0.01
N ALA A 194 5.37 0.58 0.39
CA ALA A 194 5.07 1.39 1.56
C ALA A 194 5.11 2.88 1.24
N PHE A 195 4.33 3.64 1.98
CA PHE A 195 4.20 5.08 1.88
C PHE A 195 4.08 5.65 3.29
N PHE A 196 4.68 6.81 3.53
CA PHE A 196 4.40 7.63 4.71
C PHE A 196 4.70 9.10 4.43
N VAL A 197 4.16 9.97 5.28
CA VAL A 197 4.51 11.38 5.31
C VAL A 197 5.32 11.65 6.56
N PHE A 198 6.40 12.42 6.44
CA PHE A 198 7.19 12.85 7.59
C PHE A 198 7.49 14.35 7.55
N ARG A 199 7.90 14.89 8.69
CA ARG A 199 8.59 16.17 8.80
C ARG A 199 9.64 16.07 9.89
N ILE A 200 10.76 16.76 9.73
CA ILE A 200 11.73 16.93 10.81
C ILE A 200 11.51 18.32 11.39
N GLN A 201 11.19 18.38 12.68
CA GLN A 201 11.05 19.66 13.37
C GLN A 201 12.43 20.15 13.79
N LYS A 202 12.78 21.33 13.29
CA LYS A 202 13.94 22.09 13.71
C LYS A 202 13.55 23.17 14.72
N SER A 203 14.39 23.38 15.73
CA SER A 203 14.37 24.53 16.62
C SER A 203 15.60 25.36 16.38
N ALA A 204 15.48 26.68 16.59
CA ALA A 204 16.65 27.57 16.55
C ALA A 204 17.64 27.33 17.70
N SER A 205 17.25 26.58 18.74
CA SER A 205 18.03 26.40 19.97
C SER A 205 19.02 25.24 19.96
N TYR A 206 19.05 24.41 18.92
CA TYR A 206 19.96 23.26 18.82
C TYR A 206 20.34 22.98 17.37
N THR A 207 21.43 22.23 17.18
CA THR A 207 21.82 21.65 15.89
C THR A 207 20.92 20.47 15.58
N LEU A 208 20.41 20.40 14.35
CA LEU A 208 19.54 19.30 13.91
C LEU A 208 20.36 18.03 13.71
N GLY A 209 19.88 16.89 14.22
CA GLY A 209 20.53 15.59 14.02
C GLY A 209 19.91 14.48 14.88
N ASP A 210 20.25 13.21 14.63
CA ASP A 210 21.18 12.71 13.60
C ASP A 210 20.46 12.01 12.43
N GLY A 211 19.13 12.08 12.38
CA GLY A 211 18.32 11.44 11.34
C GLY A 211 17.55 10.21 11.80
N PHE A 212 16.86 9.57 10.86
CA PHE A 212 16.06 8.38 11.12
C PHE A 212 16.08 7.45 9.91
N THR A 213 15.68 6.19 10.12
CA THR A 213 15.51 5.23 9.03
C THR A 213 14.10 4.67 8.97
N PHE A 214 13.64 4.33 7.77
CA PHE A 214 12.61 3.31 7.60
C PHE A 214 13.31 1.99 7.29
N ALA A 215 13.22 1.04 8.21
CA ALA A 215 13.99 -0.19 8.19
C ALA A 215 13.10 -1.43 8.07
N LEU A 216 13.65 -2.44 7.42
CA LEU A 216 13.18 -3.82 7.46
C LEU A 216 14.34 -4.78 7.67
N PHE A 217 14.07 -5.88 8.35
CA PHE A 217 15.09 -6.88 8.66
C PHE A 217 14.46 -8.25 8.83
N ASN A 218 15.28 -9.27 8.61
CA ASN A 218 14.83 -10.66 8.62
C ASN A 218 14.25 -11.09 9.97
N GLY A 219 13.16 -11.86 9.95
CA GLY A 219 12.51 -12.38 11.16
C GLY A 219 13.20 -13.61 11.76
N GLN A 220 14.07 -14.29 11.02
CA GLN A 220 14.74 -15.50 11.53
C GLN A 220 15.76 -15.19 12.64
N ASP A 221 16.58 -14.15 12.43
CA ASP A 221 17.63 -13.74 13.37
C ASP A 221 17.23 -12.50 14.18
N ASN A 222 16.14 -11.84 13.85
CA ASN A 222 15.66 -10.69 14.61
C ASN A 222 14.32 -10.96 15.26
N ASP A 223 13.91 -10.07 16.14
CA ASP A 223 12.61 -10.07 16.80
C ASP A 223 12.24 -8.62 17.09
N LEU A 224 11.09 -8.42 17.74
CA LEU A 224 10.65 -7.09 18.13
C LEU A 224 11.54 -6.42 19.19
N TYR A 225 12.59 -7.04 19.74
CA TYR A 225 13.55 -6.36 20.62
C TYR A 225 14.80 -5.91 19.89
N SER A 226 14.96 -6.34 18.63
CA SER A 226 16.15 -6.05 17.85
C SER A 226 16.18 -4.56 17.50
N VAL A 227 17.27 -3.90 17.86
CA VAL A 227 17.49 -2.46 17.71
C VAL A 227 18.99 -2.24 17.68
N GLY A 228 19.50 -1.29 16.90
CA GLY A 228 20.90 -0.89 16.94
C GLY A 228 21.16 0.18 18.00
N GLY A 229 22.15 1.02 17.75
CA GLY A 229 22.50 2.22 18.50
C GLY A 229 23.71 2.02 19.41
N HIS A 230 24.23 3.15 19.89
CA HIS A 230 25.22 3.20 20.94
C HIS A 230 25.04 4.52 21.69
N GLY A 231 25.06 4.49 23.03
CA GLY A 231 24.92 5.68 23.86
C GLY A 231 25.97 6.75 23.53
N GLY A 232 25.56 7.82 22.85
CA GLY A 232 26.44 8.93 22.43
C GLY A 232 26.79 8.95 20.94
N MET A 233 26.53 7.87 20.20
CA MET A 233 26.74 7.81 18.74
C MET A 233 25.39 7.89 18.01
N GLY A 234 24.93 9.12 17.82
CA GLY A 234 23.65 9.39 17.16
C GLY A 234 23.68 9.03 15.66
N GLU A 235 24.86 9.05 15.04
CA GLU A 235 25.05 8.69 13.65
C GLU A 235 24.55 7.28 13.33
N LEU A 236 24.56 6.35 14.28
CA LEU A 236 24.13 4.97 14.06
C LEU A 236 22.60 4.82 13.88
N MET A 237 21.84 5.89 14.16
CA MET A 237 20.38 6.00 13.97
C MET A 237 19.56 4.85 14.56
N ALA A 238 20.06 4.15 15.58
CA ALA A 238 19.51 2.88 16.09
C ALA A 238 19.27 1.78 15.03
N TYR A 239 19.87 1.93 13.84
CA TYR A 239 19.85 0.94 12.76
C TYR A 239 21.14 0.11 12.76
N ALA A 240 22.27 0.82 12.81
CA ALA A 240 23.61 0.29 13.00
C ALA A 240 23.94 0.24 14.50
N GLY A 241 25.03 -0.44 14.89
CA GLY A 241 25.52 -0.47 16.27
C GLY A 241 25.00 -1.61 17.14
N SER A 242 25.63 -1.79 18.30
CA SER A 242 25.39 -2.95 19.18
C SER A 242 24.20 -2.83 20.12
N SER A 243 23.45 -1.72 20.10
CA SER A 243 22.41 -1.38 21.08
C SER A 243 22.93 -1.08 22.50
N TYR A 244 24.21 -0.70 22.60
CA TYR A 244 24.87 -0.42 23.87
C TYR A 244 24.24 0.79 24.57
N VAL A 245 23.81 0.60 25.82
CA VAL A 245 23.24 1.68 26.65
C VAL A 245 24.25 2.18 27.66
N SER A 246 24.72 1.31 28.57
CA SER A 246 25.74 1.63 29.58
C SER A 246 26.25 0.37 30.26
N GLY A 247 27.48 0.40 30.78
CA GLY A 247 28.05 -0.72 31.54
C GLY A 247 28.16 -2.00 30.70
N SER A 248 27.35 -3.01 31.02
CA SER A 248 27.18 -4.25 30.26
C SER A 248 25.74 -4.45 29.78
N THR A 249 24.98 -3.36 29.66
CA THR A 249 23.57 -3.34 29.32
C THR A 249 23.39 -3.00 27.84
N TYR A 250 22.65 -3.88 27.16
CA TYR A 250 22.24 -3.74 25.78
C TYR A 250 20.72 -3.67 25.73
N LEU A 251 20.21 -2.90 24.79
CA LEU A 251 18.77 -2.75 24.58
C LEU A 251 18.20 -3.94 23.80
N ASP A 252 19.01 -4.53 22.91
CA ASP A 252 18.68 -5.79 22.29
C ASP A 252 18.68 -6.93 23.33
N ASN A 253 17.80 -7.91 23.13
CA ASN A 253 17.77 -9.11 23.96
C ASN A 253 18.82 -10.16 23.52
N LYS A 254 19.84 -9.75 22.74
CA LYS A 254 20.80 -10.63 22.03
C LYS A 254 22.25 -10.42 22.42
N GLY A 255 22.50 -9.68 23.50
CA GLY A 255 23.84 -9.53 24.05
C GLY A 255 24.72 -8.60 23.23
N GLY A 256 24.11 -7.58 22.63
CA GLY A 256 24.79 -6.50 21.95
C GLY A 256 24.99 -6.72 20.46
N GLN A 257 24.17 -7.52 19.78
CA GLN A 257 24.35 -7.81 18.35
C GLN A 257 23.65 -6.80 17.44
N GLY A 258 22.79 -5.96 18.01
CA GLY A 258 22.01 -5.00 17.24
C GLY A 258 20.97 -5.67 16.33
N ILE A 259 20.64 -5.00 15.23
CA ILE A 259 19.82 -5.60 14.17
C ILE A 259 20.71 -6.41 13.26
N ARG A 260 20.47 -7.72 13.19
CA ARG A 260 21.31 -8.69 12.47
C ARG A 260 20.91 -8.82 10.99
N PRO A 261 21.85 -9.12 10.09
CA PRO A 261 21.56 -9.25 8.67
C PRO A 261 20.80 -10.55 8.30
N PRO A 262 20.09 -10.55 7.16
CA PRO A 262 19.98 -9.43 6.22
C PRO A 262 18.96 -8.36 6.68
N LYS A 263 19.20 -7.13 6.26
CA LYS A 263 18.38 -5.94 6.56
C LYS A 263 18.52 -4.86 5.48
N ILE A 264 17.48 -4.05 5.30
CA ILE A 264 17.44 -2.98 4.30
C ILE A 264 16.82 -1.77 4.98
N ALA A 265 17.36 -0.58 4.76
CA ALA A 265 16.71 0.65 5.18
C ALA A 265 16.90 1.77 4.17
N VAL A 266 16.04 2.78 4.27
CA VAL A 266 16.29 4.10 3.73
C VAL A 266 16.52 5.03 4.89
N GLU A 267 17.65 5.72 4.89
CA GLU A 267 17.96 6.76 5.86
C GLU A 267 17.58 8.15 5.35
N PHE A 268 17.30 9.04 6.30
CA PHE A 268 17.09 10.47 6.10
C PHE A 268 17.96 11.20 7.12
N ASP A 269 19.02 11.80 6.62
CA ASP A 269 20.11 12.28 7.44
C ASP A 269 20.30 13.80 7.27
N PRO A 270 19.97 14.58 8.31
CA PRO A 270 20.22 16.02 8.33
C PRO A 270 21.55 16.40 9.02
N TYR A 271 22.41 15.43 9.37
CA TYR A 271 23.63 15.69 10.12
C TYR A 271 24.85 14.99 9.51
N PRO A 272 25.72 15.73 8.79
CA PRO A 272 26.80 15.13 8.04
C PRO A 272 27.95 14.63 8.94
N ASN A 273 28.23 13.34 8.84
CA ASN A 273 29.34 12.64 9.47
C ASN A 273 30.51 12.38 8.49
N THR A 274 31.24 13.45 8.15
CA THR A 274 32.29 13.45 7.12
C THR A 274 33.67 12.94 7.56
N GLY A 275 33.82 12.58 8.84
CA GLY A 275 35.14 12.24 9.42
C GLY A 275 35.77 10.98 8.84
N CYS A 276 34.94 10.02 8.46
CA CYS A 276 35.31 8.75 7.82
C CYS A 276 36.57 8.05 8.40
N PRO A 277 36.72 7.89 9.73
CA PRO A 277 37.77 7.04 10.30
C PRO A 277 37.73 5.63 9.73
N SER A 278 38.90 4.98 9.71
CA SER A 278 39.05 3.59 9.26
C SER A 278 38.27 2.61 10.13
N SER A 279 38.08 2.93 11.41
CA SER A 279 37.28 2.12 12.33
C SER A 279 35.81 2.58 12.29
N PRO A 280 34.84 1.69 12.03
CA PRO A 280 33.42 2.02 12.14
C PRO A 280 33.00 2.29 13.60
N CYS A 281 33.83 1.88 14.57
CA CYS A 281 33.58 2.01 16.00
C CYS A 281 33.89 3.39 16.58
N SER A 282 34.48 4.26 15.77
CA SER A 282 34.79 5.63 16.17
C SER A 282 33.61 6.53 15.86
N ASP A 283 33.43 7.58 16.66
CA ASP A 283 32.48 8.64 16.33
C ASP A 283 32.75 9.18 14.92
N ASN A 284 31.70 9.65 14.25
CA ASN A 284 31.78 10.28 12.93
C ASN A 284 32.25 9.32 11.82
N SER A 285 31.91 8.02 11.94
CA SER A 285 32.41 6.94 11.07
C SER A 285 31.68 6.71 9.76
N ARG A 286 30.51 7.34 9.55
CA ARG A 286 29.61 7.00 8.44
C ARG A 286 30.10 7.35 7.04
N CYS A 287 31.08 8.25 6.92
CA CYS A 287 31.62 8.65 5.63
C CYS A 287 30.58 9.33 4.73
N ASP A 288 29.79 10.23 5.31
CA ASP A 288 28.86 11.07 4.55
C ASP A 288 29.64 12.04 3.64
N ASP A 289 28.95 12.68 2.68
CA ASP A 289 29.65 13.53 1.72
C ASP A 289 30.37 14.69 2.41
N SER A 290 31.57 14.94 1.91
CA SER A 290 32.46 16.00 2.34
C SER A 290 31.88 17.41 2.19
N ASP A 291 30.87 17.60 1.35
CA ASP A 291 30.19 18.89 1.19
C ASP A 291 29.25 19.23 2.38
N GLY A 292 28.94 18.23 3.21
CA GLY A 292 28.15 18.35 4.42
C GLY A 292 26.65 18.54 4.17
N GLY A 293 26.13 18.07 3.04
CA GLY A 293 24.70 18.12 2.73
C GLY A 293 23.84 17.11 3.48
N ASP A 294 22.57 17.47 3.70
CA ASP A 294 21.50 16.57 4.09
C ASP A 294 21.26 15.53 2.99
N HIS A 295 21.07 14.26 3.34
CA HIS A 295 20.87 13.22 2.34
C HIS A 295 19.80 12.17 2.67
N MET A 296 19.42 11.44 1.63
CA MET A 296 18.63 10.22 1.69
C MET A 296 19.38 9.12 0.94
N ALA A 297 19.51 7.93 1.53
CA ALA A 297 20.27 6.84 0.92
C ALA A 297 19.70 5.46 1.25
N HIS A 298 19.96 4.44 0.42
CA HIS A 298 19.76 3.04 0.86
C HIS A 298 20.98 2.55 1.65
N VAL A 299 20.70 1.95 2.80
CA VAL A 299 21.69 1.34 3.68
C VAL A 299 21.29 -0.11 4.02
N PHE A 300 22.30 -0.93 4.31
CA PHE A 300 22.22 -2.39 4.42
C PHE A 300 23.01 -2.85 5.66
N TRP A 301 23.85 -3.89 5.55
CA TRP A 301 24.59 -4.44 6.71
C TRP A 301 26.10 -4.48 6.54
N GLY A 302 26.65 -3.59 5.69
CA GLY A 302 28.09 -3.41 5.52
C GLY A 302 28.87 -4.69 5.22
N ASP A 303 30.15 -4.71 5.57
CA ASP A 303 31.07 -5.83 5.37
C ASP A 303 31.25 -6.72 6.61
N ASN A 304 30.82 -6.26 7.80
CA ASN A 304 30.92 -6.99 9.07
C ASN A 304 32.32 -7.51 9.42
N THR A 305 33.37 -6.93 8.85
CA THR A 305 34.75 -7.40 9.02
C THR A 305 35.44 -6.80 10.23
N THR A 306 34.98 -5.63 10.70
CA THR A 306 35.66 -4.87 11.76
C THR A 306 34.96 -4.98 13.11
N SER A 307 35.64 -5.61 14.08
CA SER A 307 35.13 -5.80 15.43
C SER A 307 35.33 -4.57 16.33
N CYS A 308 34.24 -4.02 16.86
CA CYS A 308 34.26 -2.99 17.90
C CYS A 308 34.43 -3.61 19.29
N SER A 309 35.69 -3.78 19.73
CA SER A 309 36.01 -4.25 21.08
C SER A 309 36.37 -3.07 22.00
N GLY A 310 35.74 -2.99 23.18
CA GLY A 310 36.04 -1.93 24.17
C GLY A 310 34.92 -1.56 25.13
N PHE A 311 33.67 -1.90 24.81
CA PHE A 311 32.49 -1.41 25.54
C PHE A 311 31.79 -2.47 26.41
N GLY A 312 32.50 -3.53 26.82
CA GLY A 312 31.87 -4.72 27.41
C GLY A 312 31.13 -5.56 26.36
N ASP A 313 31.45 -5.33 25.09
CA ASP A 313 30.83 -5.93 23.93
C ASP A 313 31.47 -7.29 23.62
N ILE A 314 30.71 -8.35 23.87
CA ILE A 314 31.15 -9.73 23.66
C ILE A 314 30.69 -10.26 22.30
N SER A 315 29.81 -9.54 21.57
CA SER A 315 29.28 -10.05 20.29
C SER A 315 28.81 -9.04 19.24
N GLY A 316 28.83 -7.73 19.50
CA GLY A 316 28.39 -6.62 18.64
C GLY A 316 29.34 -6.20 17.52
N GLN A 317 30.15 -7.15 17.07
CA GLN A 317 31.25 -6.97 16.13
C GLN A 317 30.79 -6.67 14.69
N LYS A 318 29.47 -6.68 14.42
CA LYS A 318 28.87 -6.89 13.08
C LYS A 318 27.71 -5.95 12.78
N SER A 319 27.78 -4.70 13.24
CA SER A 319 26.71 -3.76 12.93
C SER A 319 27.08 -2.27 12.89
N TYR A 320 28.29 -1.88 13.29
CA TYR A 320 28.67 -0.46 13.34
C TYR A 320 28.88 0.16 11.97
N ASP A 321 29.11 -0.67 10.94
CA ASP A 321 29.30 -0.24 9.56
C ASP A 321 28.04 -0.38 8.71
N ASP A 322 26.91 -0.80 9.30
CA ASP A 322 25.65 -1.04 8.58
C ASP A 322 25.09 0.21 7.90
N ASN A 323 25.45 1.40 8.37
CA ASN A 323 25.15 2.68 7.72
C ASN A 323 26.39 3.51 7.36
N LYS A 324 27.56 2.86 7.30
CA LYS A 324 28.78 3.50 6.76
C LYS A 324 28.73 3.44 5.24
N HIS A 325 28.71 4.60 4.59
CA HIS A 325 28.69 4.73 3.14
C HIS A 325 29.89 4.05 2.49
N GLY A 326 29.61 3.27 1.44
CA GLY A 326 30.60 2.44 0.76
C GLY A 326 31.05 1.17 1.50
N SER A 327 30.59 0.91 2.73
CA SER A 327 30.83 -0.37 3.40
C SER A 327 30.06 -1.51 2.71
N GLY A 328 30.65 -2.70 2.67
CA GLY A 328 30.17 -3.85 1.89
C GLY A 328 30.87 -3.98 0.53
N SER A 329 30.53 -5.03 -0.22
CA SER A 329 31.24 -5.40 -1.46
C SER A 329 30.34 -5.59 -2.67
N ASP A 330 29.03 -5.42 -2.52
CA ASP A 330 28.00 -5.81 -3.50
C ASP A 330 28.10 -7.31 -3.89
N GLY A 331 28.65 -8.11 -2.98
CA GLY A 331 28.65 -9.56 -3.06
C GLY A 331 27.32 -10.17 -2.65
N VAL A 332 27.19 -11.48 -2.84
CA VAL A 332 25.96 -12.24 -2.56
C VAL A 332 25.62 -12.38 -1.06
N SER A 333 26.51 -11.93 -0.18
CA SER A 333 26.37 -11.98 1.28
C SER A 333 26.40 -10.60 1.94
N GLU A 334 26.84 -9.58 1.21
CA GLU A 334 27.28 -8.27 1.74
C GLU A 334 26.94 -7.15 0.73
N PRO A 335 25.67 -6.73 0.65
CA PRO A 335 25.27 -5.60 -0.17
C PRO A 335 26.01 -4.33 0.29
N GLN A 336 26.49 -3.54 -0.67
CA GLN A 336 27.20 -2.30 -0.37
C GLN A 336 26.23 -1.18 -0.04
N ASN A 337 26.49 -0.46 1.06
CA ASN A 337 25.83 0.79 1.40
C ASN A 337 26.10 1.84 0.32
N ALA A 338 25.15 2.75 0.10
CA ALA A 338 25.29 3.80 -0.91
C ALA A 338 26.65 4.50 -0.82
N LEU A 339 27.31 4.67 -1.96
CA LEU A 339 28.43 5.60 -2.09
C LEU A 339 27.86 7.00 -2.24
N THR A 340 28.51 8.01 -1.66
CA THR A 340 28.07 9.42 -1.82
C THR A 340 28.06 9.86 -3.29
N THR A 341 28.92 9.24 -4.11
CA THR A 341 28.99 9.45 -5.56
C THR A 341 27.95 8.68 -6.38
N ASP A 342 27.20 7.73 -5.78
CA ASP A 342 26.18 6.95 -6.48
C ASP A 342 24.83 7.66 -6.44
N THR A 343 24.58 8.53 -7.42
CA THR A 343 23.31 9.25 -7.57
C THR A 343 22.09 8.34 -7.77
N ASN A 344 22.27 7.03 -8.04
CA ASN A 344 21.15 6.10 -8.01
C ASN A 344 20.84 5.62 -6.60
N ASN A 345 21.76 5.70 -5.64
CA ASN A 345 21.57 5.16 -4.29
C ASN A 345 21.69 6.20 -3.17
N TYR A 346 22.06 7.43 -3.53
CA TYR A 346 22.34 8.55 -2.63
C TYR A 346 21.76 9.84 -3.23
N PHE A 347 21.08 10.65 -2.42
CA PHE A 347 20.41 11.87 -2.84
C PHE A 347 20.61 13.01 -1.84
N GLU A 348 21.32 14.07 -2.26
CA GLU A 348 21.67 15.25 -1.44
C GLU A 348 20.67 16.42 -1.57
N GLY A 349 19.54 16.19 -2.24
CA GLY A 349 18.56 17.26 -2.43
C GLY A 349 19.01 18.32 -3.44
N ASP A 350 19.70 17.95 -4.52
CA ASP A 350 20.10 18.86 -5.63
C ASP A 350 18.99 19.82 -6.10
N LEU A 351 17.73 19.40 -5.96
CA LEU A 351 16.54 20.17 -6.32
C LEU A 351 16.09 21.18 -5.25
N TRP A 352 16.55 21.03 -4.02
CA TRP A 352 16.03 21.62 -2.79
C TRP A 352 17.10 22.29 -1.91
N GLY A 353 18.37 22.15 -2.28
CA GLY A 353 19.54 22.66 -1.56
C GLY A 353 20.07 21.67 -0.54
N SER A 354 21.33 21.86 -0.13
CA SER A 354 22.08 20.95 0.76
C SER A 354 21.55 20.87 2.20
N SER A 355 20.54 21.65 2.58
CA SER A 355 19.89 21.60 3.90
C SER A 355 18.39 21.33 3.78
N TRP A 356 18.01 20.47 2.83
CA TRP A 356 16.61 20.27 2.49
C TRP A 356 15.82 19.59 3.62
N LEU A 357 16.41 18.67 4.38
CA LEU A 357 15.78 18.03 5.55
C LEU A 357 15.67 19.01 6.74
N GLU A 358 16.51 20.04 6.79
CA GLU A 358 16.39 21.11 7.78
C GLU A 358 15.21 22.07 7.55
N ARG A 359 14.61 22.04 6.36
CA ARG A 359 13.42 22.84 6.03
C ARG A 359 12.23 22.22 6.76
N THR A 360 11.53 23.01 7.58
CA THR A 360 10.37 22.55 8.42
C THR A 360 9.12 22.15 7.61
N VAL A 361 9.30 21.85 6.33
CA VAL A 361 8.30 21.32 5.41
C VAL A 361 8.07 19.82 5.67
N ALA A 362 7.05 19.29 5.03
CA ALA A 362 6.74 17.86 5.09
C ALA A 362 7.16 17.17 3.79
N TYR A 363 7.49 15.90 3.89
CA TYR A 363 7.88 15.06 2.77
C TYR A 363 6.97 13.84 2.69
N ALA A 364 6.50 13.55 1.49
CA ALA A 364 5.84 12.31 1.14
C ALA A 364 6.90 11.34 0.63
N PHE A 365 7.05 10.20 1.30
CA PHE A 365 7.99 9.16 0.93
C PHE A 365 7.26 7.90 0.49
N ARG A 366 7.79 7.26 -0.54
CA ARG A 366 7.33 5.96 -1.02
C ARG A 366 8.53 5.04 -1.25
N ILE A 367 8.40 3.79 -0.86
CA ILE A 367 9.36 2.73 -1.17
C ILE A 367 8.63 1.53 -1.76
N GLU A 368 9.25 0.90 -2.74
CA GLU A 368 8.84 -0.40 -3.28
C GLU A 368 10.03 -1.33 -3.23
N VAL A 369 9.85 -2.46 -2.56
CA VAL A 369 10.85 -3.53 -2.50
C VAL A 369 10.29 -4.74 -3.23
N ARG A 370 11.09 -5.33 -4.11
CA ARG A 370 10.77 -6.60 -4.78
C ARG A 370 11.87 -7.61 -4.57
N ARG A 371 11.51 -8.88 -4.44
CA ARG A 371 12.46 -9.99 -4.54
C ARG A 371 12.03 -10.95 -5.64
N SER A 372 12.99 -11.46 -6.39
CA SER A 372 12.78 -12.55 -7.35
C SER A 372 13.30 -13.86 -6.75
N ASP A 373 12.51 -14.92 -6.83
CA ASP A 373 12.91 -16.27 -6.45
C ASP A 373 13.07 -17.16 -7.70
N PRO A 374 14.30 -17.36 -8.20
CA PRO A 374 14.54 -18.26 -9.33
C PRO A 374 14.50 -19.75 -8.94
N GLY A 375 14.19 -20.10 -7.69
CA GLY A 375 14.13 -21.46 -7.15
C GLY A 375 15.49 -22.07 -6.78
N SER A 376 16.59 -21.57 -7.36
CA SER A 376 17.96 -21.95 -6.98
C SER A 376 18.99 -20.88 -7.39
N GLY A 377 20.09 -20.79 -6.64
CA GLY A 377 21.21 -19.88 -6.95
C GLY A 377 21.12 -18.56 -6.20
N ASN A 378 21.30 -17.46 -6.93
CA ASN A 378 21.30 -16.11 -6.37
C ASN A 378 19.94 -15.43 -6.56
N TYR A 379 19.53 -14.67 -5.58
CA TYR A 379 18.22 -14.05 -5.47
C TYR A 379 18.36 -12.53 -5.61
N ASN A 380 17.67 -11.93 -6.58
CA ASN A 380 17.71 -10.49 -6.77
C ASN A 380 16.66 -9.79 -5.91
N TYR A 381 17.06 -8.65 -5.36
CA TYR A 381 16.20 -7.72 -4.66
C TYR A 381 16.31 -6.35 -5.32
N GLU A 382 15.17 -5.75 -5.61
CA GLU A 382 15.07 -4.41 -6.16
C GLU A 382 14.46 -3.48 -5.13
N VAL A 383 15.05 -2.30 -4.96
CA VAL A 383 14.56 -1.26 -4.07
C VAL A 383 14.39 0.01 -4.89
N LYS A 384 13.20 0.60 -4.85
CA LYS A 384 12.93 1.89 -5.49
C LYS A 384 12.33 2.83 -4.45
N SER A 385 12.85 4.04 -4.36
CA SER A 385 12.39 5.03 -3.39
C SER A 385 12.15 6.36 -4.07
N TRP A 386 11.08 7.03 -3.65
CA TRP A 386 10.71 8.35 -4.12
C TRP A 386 10.43 9.25 -2.94
N ILE A 387 10.82 10.50 -3.07
CA ILE A 387 10.48 11.55 -2.11
C ILE A 387 9.91 12.77 -2.84
N LYS A 388 8.89 13.39 -2.25
CA LYS A 388 8.24 14.61 -2.74
C LYS A 388 8.05 15.59 -1.60
N GLU A 389 8.43 16.84 -1.82
CA GLU A 389 8.10 17.94 -0.90
C GLU A 389 6.60 18.23 -0.93
N CYS A 390 5.96 18.25 0.23
CA CYS A 390 4.55 18.54 0.40
C CYS A 390 4.32 20.06 0.56
N PRO A 391 3.21 20.62 0.01
CA PRO A 391 2.84 22.01 0.25
C PRO A 391 2.51 22.34 1.71
N ASP A 392 2.06 21.33 2.47
CA ASP A 392 1.73 21.43 3.88
C ASP A 392 1.89 20.06 4.57
N PHE A 393 1.77 20.04 5.90
CA PHE A 393 1.85 18.78 6.66
C PHE A 393 0.63 17.88 6.49
N ALA A 394 -0.50 18.35 5.95
CA ALA A 394 -1.61 17.48 5.58
C ALA A 394 -1.21 16.58 4.40
N CYS A 395 -0.40 17.11 3.48
CA CYS A 395 0.18 16.44 2.31
C CYS A 395 -0.86 15.70 1.46
N THR A 396 -2.05 16.29 1.32
CA THR A 396 -3.17 15.73 0.54
C THR A 396 -2.84 15.50 -0.92
N ALA A 397 -1.97 16.35 -1.49
CA ALA A 397 -1.51 16.29 -2.88
C ALA A 397 -0.90 14.93 -3.25
N TYR A 398 -0.21 14.27 -2.31
CA TYR A 398 0.46 12.98 -2.55
C TYR A 398 -0.22 11.81 -1.84
N SER A 399 -0.86 12.04 -0.68
CA SER A 399 -1.49 10.98 0.11
C SER A 399 -2.76 10.38 -0.50
N GLN A 400 -3.51 11.15 -1.30
CA GLN A 400 -4.78 10.72 -1.92
C GLN A 400 -4.66 10.40 -3.41
N GLY A 401 -3.45 10.50 -3.98
CA GLY A 401 -3.18 10.25 -5.39
C GLY A 401 -2.50 8.91 -5.66
N THR A 402 -1.99 8.75 -6.89
CA THR A 402 -1.22 7.58 -7.31
C THR A 402 0.04 7.36 -6.47
N PHE A 403 0.65 8.43 -5.97
CA PHE A 403 1.85 8.36 -5.14
C PHE A 403 1.60 7.66 -3.79
N GLY A 404 0.52 8.01 -3.09
CA GLY A 404 0.12 7.37 -1.84
C GLY A 404 -0.57 6.01 -1.99
N ASN A 405 -0.91 5.60 -3.23
CA ASN A 405 -1.54 4.32 -3.49
C ASN A 405 -0.52 3.18 -3.54
N THR A 406 -0.41 2.43 -2.46
CA THR A 406 0.55 1.32 -2.34
C THR A 406 0.12 0.02 -3.01
N LYS A 407 -1.09 -0.13 -3.56
CA LYS A 407 -1.48 -1.40 -4.22
C LYS A 407 -0.90 -1.59 -5.61
N VAL A 408 -0.67 -0.49 -6.31
CA VAL A 408 -0.14 -0.50 -7.67
C VAL A 408 1.31 -0.06 -7.65
N ALA A 409 2.14 -0.60 -8.53
CA ALA A 409 3.49 -0.08 -8.71
C ALA A 409 3.41 1.39 -9.16
N TYR A 410 4.28 2.24 -8.60
CA TYR A 410 4.36 3.64 -9.00
C TYR A 410 5.25 3.81 -10.22
N THR A 411 4.65 4.36 -11.28
CA THR A 411 5.25 4.47 -12.61
C THR A 411 5.13 5.87 -13.21
N VAL A 412 4.64 6.85 -12.43
CA VAL A 412 4.39 8.22 -12.93
C VAL A 412 5.71 8.95 -13.19
N ASP A 413 6.71 8.77 -12.32
CA ASP A 413 8.06 9.29 -12.53
C ASP A 413 9.13 8.33 -11.98
N ASN A 414 10.38 8.61 -12.37
CA ASN A 414 11.53 7.80 -11.97
C ASN A 414 11.76 7.85 -10.45
N PRO A 415 12.22 6.75 -9.83
CA PRO A 415 12.67 6.76 -8.45
C PRO A 415 13.71 7.86 -8.21
N THR A 416 13.65 8.49 -7.04
CA THR A 416 14.70 9.41 -6.57
C THR A 416 16.00 8.64 -6.35
N ILE A 417 15.92 7.48 -5.70
CA ILE A 417 17.01 6.51 -5.58
C ILE A 417 16.47 5.10 -5.84
N ARG A 418 17.28 4.23 -6.45
CA ARG A 418 16.95 2.87 -6.83
C ARG A 418 18.16 1.94 -6.96
N ARG A 419 17.92 0.67 -6.61
CA ARG A 419 18.78 -0.48 -6.87
C ARG A 419 17.94 -1.47 -7.67
N THR A 420 18.17 -1.61 -8.97
CA THR A 420 17.31 -2.40 -9.87
C THR A 420 18.12 -3.30 -10.80
N VAL A 421 17.46 -4.35 -11.33
CA VAL A 421 18.08 -5.25 -12.30
C VAL A 421 18.35 -4.50 -13.62
N ALA A 422 17.48 -3.56 -13.98
CA ALA A 422 17.61 -2.77 -15.20
C ALA A 422 18.85 -1.87 -15.20
N ASP A 423 19.24 -1.39 -14.01
CA ASP A 423 20.45 -0.57 -13.83
C ASP A 423 21.70 -1.44 -13.56
N GLY A 424 21.54 -2.75 -13.39
CA GLY A 424 22.64 -3.67 -13.06
C GLY A 424 23.23 -3.47 -11.67
N ASN A 425 22.52 -2.78 -10.77
CA ASN A 425 22.94 -2.46 -9.40
C ASN A 425 21.97 -3.05 -8.36
N GLN A 426 21.21 -4.08 -8.71
CA GLN A 426 20.33 -4.77 -7.78
C GLN A 426 21.10 -5.38 -6.62
N ILE A 427 20.40 -5.62 -5.51
CA ILE A 427 20.95 -6.39 -4.40
C ILE A 427 20.85 -7.86 -4.78
N VAL A 428 21.94 -8.61 -4.62
CA VAL A 428 21.98 -10.05 -4.91
C VAL A 428 22.26 -10.76 -3.61
N LEU A 429 21.43 -11.72 -3.23
CA LEU A 429 21.62 -12.55 -2.03
C LEU A 429 21.79 -14.02 -2.41
N ASP A 430 22.61 -14.76 -1.67
CA ASP A 430 22.62 -16.22 -1.73
C ASP A 430 21.43 -16.82 -0.97
N SER A 431 21.26 -18.14 -1.05
CA SER A 431 20.18 -18.84 -0.33
C SER A 431 20.24 -18.70 1.20
N THR A 432 21.44 -18.51 1.78
CA THR A 432 21.61 -18.37 3.23
C THR A 432 20.96 -17.09 3.73
N TYR A 433 21.17 -15.98 3.04
CA TYR A 433 20.55 -14.70 3.40
C TYR A 433 19.11 -14.60 2.87
N HIS A 434 18.82 -15.09 1.68
CA HIS A 434 17.48 -15.06 1.11
C HIS A 434 16.44 -15.73 2.02
N ASN A 435 16.72 -16.96 2.50
CA ASN A 435 15.79 -17.73 3.32
C ASN A 435 15.48 -17.06 4.66
N LYS A 436 16.42 -16.31 5.23
CA LYS A 436 16.18 -15.55 6.46
C LYS A 436 15.09 -14.50 6.26
N PHE A 437 15.00 -13.92 5.06
CA PHE A 437 14.01 -12.91 4.70
C PHE A 437 12.64 -13.48 4.35
N ASP A 438 12.38 -14.80 4.49
CA ASP A 438 11.03 -15.34 4.30
C ASP A 438 10.00 -14.67 5.20
N LYS A 439 10.44 -14.36 6.43
CA LYS A 439 9.77 -13.44 7.33
C LYS A 439 10.58 -12.16 7.47
N PHE A 440 9.89 -11.04 7.68
CA PHE A 440 10.53 -9.78 8.01
C PHE A 440 9.72 -8.95 9.00
N ILE A 441 10.43 -8.09 9.70
CA ILE A 441 9.90 -7.06 10.60
C ILE A 441 10.24 -5.71 9.98
N PHE A 442 9.41 -4.70 10.20
CA PHE A 442 9.62 -3.36 9.67
C PHE A 442 9.15 -2.26 10.63
N GLY A 443 9.65 -1.05 10.41
CA GLY A 443 9.28 0.16 11.13
C GLY A 443 10.34 1.24 11.03
N TRP A 444 10.57 1.98 12.11
CA TRP A 444 11.49 3.11 12.10
C TRP A 444 12.49 3.08 13.25
N THR A 445 13.68 3.59 12.99
CA THR A 445 14.74 3.80 13.98
C THR A 445 15.19 5.25 13.97
N ALA A 446 15.65 5.76 15.11
CA ALA A 446 16.26 7.08 15.19
C ALA A 446 17.30 7.11 16.32
N ALA A 447 18.26 8.03 16.21
CA ALA A 447 19.15 8.35 17.31
C ALA A 447 19.54 9.84 17.29
N THR A 448 20.08 10.27 18.41
CA THR A 448 20.50 11.65 18.68
C THR A 448 21.76 11.62 19.52
N SER A 449 22.66 12.55 19.27
CA SER A 449 23.90 12.77 19.99
C SER A 449 23.83 14.12 20.74
N GLY A 450 24.79 15.02 20.51
CA GLY A 450 24.70 16.42 20.91
C GLY A 450 23.74 17.23 20.02
N ALA A 451 23.55 16.80 18.77
CA ALA A 451 22.49 17.27 17.90
C ALA A 451 21.17 16.55 18.23
N THR A 452 20.04 17.24 18.10
CA THR A 452 18.72 16.68 18.42
C THR A 452 17.70 16.95 17.34
N GLN A 453 16.62 16.19 17.35
CA GLN A 453 15.54 16.30 16.36
C GLN A 453 14.19 15.90 16.96
N ASN A 454 13.12 16.24 16.26
CA ASN A 454 11.84 15.56 16.43
C ASN A 454 11.24 15.26 15.06
N VAL A 455 11.26 13.98 14.68
CA VAL A 455 10.64 13.50 13.45
C VAL A 455 9.20 13.15 13.74
N ILE A 456 8.26 13.72 12.98
CA ILE A 456 6.86 13.34 13.06
C ILE A 456 6.49 12.57 11.81
N LEU A 457 6.06 11.32 11.97
CA LEU A 457 5.57 10.42 10.94
C LEU A 457 4.05 10.36 10.99
N LYS A 458 3.41 10.29 9.82
CA LYS A 458 1.97 10.10 9.71
C LYS A 458 1.58 9.40 8.40
N ASP A 459 0.30 9.03 8.31
CA ASP A 459 -0.33 8.50 7.09
C ASP A 459 0.43 7.32 6.47
N PHE A 460 1.01 6.47 7.31
CA PHE A 460 1.67 5.25 6.84
C PHE A 460 0.65 4.32 6.19
N LYS A 461 1.04 3.75 5.05
CA LYS A 461 0.30 2.76 4.28
C LYS A 461 1.29 1.74 3.75
N MET A 462 0.94 0.47 3.83
CA MET A 462 1.74 -0.61 3.27
C MET A 462 0.87 -1.68 2.64
N TYR A 463 1.33 -2.21 1.53
CA TYR A 463 0.70 -3.29 0.80
C TYR A 463 1.74 -4.36 0.51
N PHE A 464 1.46 -5.61 0.91
CA PHE A 464 2.34 -6.72 0.57
C PHE A 464 2.19 -7.00 -0.92
N ALA A 465 3.31 -7.05 -1.63
CA ALA A 465 3.31 -7.46 -3.01
C ALA A 465 2.95 -8.96 -3.00
N ARG A 466 1.77 -9.25 -3.52
CA ARG A 466 1.28 -10.61 -3.65
C ARG A 466 1.82 -11.14 -4.96
N GLU A 467 2.25 -12.40 -4.93
CA GLU A 467 2.39 -13.16 -6.18
C GLU A 467 1.08 -12.99 -6.95
N PRO A 468 1.11 -12.53 -8.20
CA PRO A 468 -0.10 -12.33 -8.96
C PRO A 468 -0.78 -13.67 -9.19
N VAL A 469 -1.85 -13.97 -8.46
CA VAL A 469 -2.63 -15.16 -8.73
C VAL A 469 -3.35 -15.02 -10.08
N TYR A 470 -3.16 -15.98 -10.96
CA TYR A 470 -3.78 -15.95 -12.29
C TYR A 470 -5.19 -16.52 -12.21
N GLY A 471 -6.17 -15.70 -12.59
CA GLY A 471 -7.53 -16.16 -12.84
C GLY A 471 -7.58 -16.97 -14.13
N VAL A 472 -7.84 -18.27 -14.03
CA VAL A 472 -7.89 -19.16 -15.18
C VAL A 472 -9.34 -19.38 -15.61
N TRP A 473 -9.63 -19.10 -16.87
CA TRP A 473 -10.97 -19.16 -17.46
C TRP A 473 -11.13 -20.36 -18.39
N ASN A 474 -12.29 -21.02 -18.34
CA ASN A 474 -12.59 -22.13 -19.23
C ASN A 474 -12.89 -21.62 -20.65
N ASN A 475 -12.11 -22.04 -21.64
CA ASN A 475 -12.36 -21.76 -23.06
C ASN A 475 -12.43 -23.02 -23.96
N LEU A 476 -12.66 -24.20 -23.38
CA LEU A 476 -12.66 -25.48 -24.11
C LEU A 476 -13.96 -25.77 -24.88
N GLY A 477 -14.78 -24.74 -25.17
CA GLY A 477 -15.95 -24.82 -26.05
C GLY A 477 -17.20 -25.52 -25.47
N SER A 478 -17.19 -25.98 -24.21
CA SER A 478 -18.35 -26.53 -23.48
C SER A 478 -18.06 -26.63 -21.98
N THR A 479 -19.00 -27.21 -21.19
CA THR A 479 -18.74 -27.57 -19.79
C THR A 479 -17.61 -28.59 -19.72
N SER A 480 -16.48 -28.18 -19.15
CA SER A 480 -15.34 -29.04 -18.88
C SER A 480 -15.17 -29.20 -17.38
N TYR A 481 -14.43 -30.22 -16.96
CA TYR A 481 -14.28 -30.56 -15.55
C TYR A 481 -12.86 -30.26 -15.09
N PHE A 482 -12.71 -29.70 -13.90
CA PHE A 482 -11.42 -29.21 -13.42
C PHE A 482 -11.11 -29.65 -11.99
N LYS A 483 -9.81 -29.75 -11.69
CA LYS A 483 -9.25 -29.88 -10.33
C LYS A 483 -8.12 -28.88 -10.17
N ILE A 484 -7.95 -28.37 -8.94
CA ILE A 484 -6.82 -27.52 -8.59
C ILE A 484 -5.79 -28.40 -7.86
N ASN A 485 -4.53 -28.34 -8.29
CA ASN A 485 -3.40 -29.10 -7.74
C ASN A 485 -3.63 -30.63 -7.71
N GLY A 486 -4.34 -31.19 -8.69
CA GLY A 486 -4.67 -32.62 -8.76
C GLY A 486 -5.59 -33.14 -7.65
N ALA A 487 -6.04 -32.28 -6.72
CA ALA A 487 -6.80 -32.64 -5.54
C ALA A 487 -8.23 -32.08 -5.57
N GLY A 488 -9.11 -32.65 -4.75
CA GLY A 488 -10.47 -32.16 -4.56
C GLY A 488 -11.54 -32.72 -5.51
N VAL A 489 -12.72 -32.10 -5.46
CA VAL A 489 -13.92 -32.53 -6.19
C VAL A 489 -13.83 -32.09 -7.65
N CYS A 490 -14.07 -33.04 -8.55
CA CYS A 490 -14.15 -32.79 -9.99
C CYS A 490 -15.33 -31.85 -10.29
N THR A 491 -15.05 -30.61 -10.68
CA THR A 491 -16.08 -29.58 -10.80
C THR A 491 -16.31 -29.22 -12.26
N GLY A 492 -17.56 -29.34 -12.72
CA GLY A 492 -17.95 -28.94 -14.07
C GLY A 492 -18.14 -27.43 -14.16
N ILE A 493 -17.35 -26.77 -15.01
CA ILE A 493 -17.38 -25.32 -15.22
C ILE A 493 -17.77 -25.05 -16.67
N VAL A 494 -18.78 -24.22 -16.88
CA VAL A 494 -19.25 -23.84 -18.23
C VAL A 494 -18.22 -22.97 -18.94
N GLN A 495 -18.36 -22.84 -20.26
CA GLN A 495 -17.49 -21.97 -21.06
C GLN A 495 -17.54 -20.51 -20.56
N ASP A 496 -16.42 -19.81 -20.69
CA ASP A 496 -16.23 -18.40 -20.34
C ASP A 496 -16.53 -18.10 -18.87
N SER A 497 -16.31 -19.09 -17.99
CA SER A 497 -16.40 -18.94 -16.54
C SER A 497 -15.04 -19.17 -15.88
N LEU A 498 -14.80 -18.46 -14.77
CA LEU A 498 -13.63 -18.64 -13.93
C LEU A 498 -13.63 -20.05 -13.36
N ILE A 499 -12.52 -20.77 -13.56
CA ILE A 499 -12.29 -22.09 -12.98
C ILE A 499 -11.76 -21.92 -11.55
N GLY A 500 -10.77 -21.05 -11.39
CA GLY A 500 -10.09 -20.78 -10.12
C GLY A 500 -8.90 -19.86 -10.33
N ASN A 501 -8.20 -19.56 -9.23
CA ASN A 501 -6.97 -18.80 -9.26
C ASN A 501 -5.79 -19.75 -8.97
N ILE A 502 -4.65 -19.53 -9.62
CA ILE A 502 -3.41 -20.27 -9.35
C ILE A 502 -2.27 -19.32 -8.95
N GLY A 503 -1.57 -19.63 -7.85
CA GLY A 503 -0.30 -19.01 -7.45
C GLY A 503 0.93 -19.79 -7.92
N HIS A 504 2.13 -19.32 -7.57
CA HIS A 504 3.43 -19.78 -8.10
C HIS A 504 3.68 -21.31 -8.08
N SER A 505 3.08 -22.04 -7.15
CA SER A 505 3.22 -23.51 -7.02
C SER A 505 1.95 -24.29 -7.38
N GLU A 506 0.98 -23.65 -8.01
CA GLU A 506 -0.33 -24.22 -8.28
C GLU A 506 -0.55 -24.49 -9.78
N SER A 507 -1.43 -25.44 -10.06
CA SER A 507 -1.90 -25.76 -11.40
C SER A 507 -3.39 -26.10 -11.40
N ILE A 508 -4.03 -25.92 -12.56
CA ILE A 508 -5.37 -26.45 -12.81
C ILE A 508 -5.24 -27.60 -13.80
N ASP A 509 -5.84 -28.74 -13.48
CA ASP A 509 -5.96 -29.88 -14.37
C ASP A 509 -7.35 -29.91 -15.02
N GLY A 510 -7.40 -30.18 -16.32
CA GLY A 510 -8.62 -30.18 -17.11
C GLY A 510 -9.01 -31.59 -17.57
N PHE A 511 -10.30 -31.87 -17.57
CA PHE A 511 -10.88 -33.18 -17.87
C PHE A 511 -12.17 -33.07 -18.69
N THR A 512 -12.40 -34.06 -19.55
CA THR A 512 -13.57 -34.12 -20.43
C THR A 512 -14.78 -34.79 -19.78
N ASN A 513 -14.63 -35.37 -18.59
CA ASN A 513 -15.70 -36.11 -17.91
C ASN A 513 -15.82 -35.79 -16.41
N SER A 514 -17.02 -35.99 -15.86
CA SER A 514 -17.37 -35.67 -14.47
C SER A 514 -16.66 -36.48 -13.40
N THR A 515 -15.98 -37.56 -13.78
CA THR A 515 -15.14 -38.36 -12.88
C THR A 515 -13.68 -37.91 -12.88
N CYS A 516 -13.30 -36.94 -13.72
CA CYS A 516 -11.94 -36.45 -13.89
C CYS A 516 -10.93 -37.58 -14.13
N THR A 517 -11.24 -38.46 -15.10
CA THR A 517 -10.36 -39.58 -15.48
C THR A 517 -9.81 -39.47 -16.90
N ILE A 518 -10.39 -38.61 -17.75
CA ILE A 518 -9.93 -38.37 -19.12
C ILE A 518 -9.51 -36.91 -19.23
N ALA A 519 -8.21 -36.66 -19.35
CA ALA A 519 -7.66 -35.31 -19.44
C ALA A 519 -8.09 -34.59 -20.74
N THR A 520 -8.19 -33.26 -20.68
CA THR A 520 -8.35 -32.40 -21.86
C THR A 520 -7.02 -32.21 -22.60
N SER A 521 -7.05 -31.49 -23.72
CA SER A 521 -5.85 -30.96 -24.37
C SER A 521 -5.96 -29.43 -24.43
N PRO A 522 -5.10 -28.66 -23.71
CA PRO A 522 -4.05 -29.12 -22.80
C PRO A 522 -4.61 -29.86 -21.56
N SER A 523 -3.78 -30.67 -20.91
CA SER A 523 -4.19 -31.44 -19.72
C SER A 523 -4.15 -30.62 -18.43
N SER A 524 -3.32 -29.58 -18.40
CA SER A 524 -3.19 -28.68 -17.26
C SER A 524 -2.65 -27.31 -17.70
N ILE A 525 -2.82 -26.32 -16.83
CA ILE A 525 -2.15 -25.02 -16.89
C ILE A 525 -1.50 -24.72 -15.52
N SER A 526 -0.20 -24.48 -15.53
CA SER A 526 0.56 -24.04 -14.35
C SER A 526 0.65 -22.52 -14.29
N TYR A 527 1.10 -22.01 -13.14
CA TYR A 527 1.38 -20.58 -12.97
C TYR A 527 2.33 -20.03 -14.03
N ASP A 528 3.46 -20.66 -14.28
CA ASP A 528 4.44 -20.20 -15.28
C ASP A 528 3.87 -20.13 -16.69
N GLN A 529 2.99 -21.09 -17.02
CA GLN A 529 2.27 -21.09 -18.29
C GLN A 529 1.27 -19.94 -18.37
N ALA A 530 0.59 -19.62 -17.27
CA ALA A 530 -0.30 -18.47 -17.18
C ALA A 530 0.46 -17.15 -17.29
N VAL A 531 1.59 -17.00 -16.59
CA VAL A 531 2.50 -15.84 -16.72
C VAL A 531 2.95 -15.62 -18.16
N SER A 532 3.32 -16.70 -18.84
CA SER A 532 3.77 -16.62 -20.23
C SER A 532 2.64 -16.28 -21.21
N ALA A 533 1.40 -16.64 -20.87
CA ALA A 533 0.23 -16.45 -21.71
C ALA A 533 -0.41 -15.07 -21.58
N ASP A 534 -0.29 -14.40 -20.43
CA ASP A 534 -0.86 -13.08 -20.17
C ASP A 534 0.00 -11.96 -20.78
N THR A 535 -0.43 -11.48 -21.95
CA THR A 535 0.32 -10.46 -22.68
C THR A 535 0.03 -9.04 -22.20
N ASN A 536 -1.12 -8.82 -21.55
CA ASN A 536 -1.58 -7.50 -21.13
C ASN A 536 -1.42 -7.23 -19.62
N LYS A 537 -1.00 -8.25 -18.85
CA LYS A 537 -0.70 -8.21 -17.41
C LYS A 537 -1.93 -7.91 -16.55
N ASN A 538 -3.11 -8.41 -16.96
CA ASN A 538 -4.36 -8.29 -16.19
C ASN A 538 -4.59 -9.50 -15.25
N TYR A 539 -3.69 -10.47 -15.25
CA TYR A 539 -3.75 -11.71 -14.46
C TYR A 539 -4.95 -12.59 -14.78
N ALA A 540 -5.43 -12.55 -16.03
CA ALA A 540 -6.50 -13.40 -16.53
C ALA A 540 -6.02 -14.15 -17.78
N VAL A 541 -6.10 -15.47 -17.73
CA VAL A 541 -5.75 -16.33 -18.87
C VAL A 541 -6.83 -17.35 -19.14
N ASN A 542 -6.90 -17.80 -20.38
CA ASN A 542 -7.66 -18.98 -20.74
C ASN A 542 -6.89 -20.25 -20.36
N PHE A 543 -7.61 -21.30 -19.98
CA PHE A 543 -7.05 -22.62 -19.66
C PHE A 543 -6.22 -23.21 -20.81
N SER A 544 -6.51 -22.84 -22.06
CA SER A 544 -5.70 -23.24 -23.22
C SER A 544 -4.30 -22.60 -23.27
N GLY A 545 -3.92 -21.75 -22.30
CA GLY A 545 -2.64 -21.05 -22.28
C GLY A 545 -2.60 -19.83 -23.22
N THR A 546 -3.70 -19.09 -23.32
CA THR A 546 -3.74 -17.80 -24.05
C THR A 546 -4.21 -16.69 -23.13
N ASP A 547 -3.86 -15.46 -23.47
CA ASP A 547 -4.43 -14.26 -22.85
C ASP A 547 -5.98 -14.25 -22.93
N LYS A 548 -6.65 -13.66 -21.95
CA LYS A 548 -8.11 -13.62 -21.85
C LYS A 548 -8.73 -12.35 -22.43
#